data_AF-A0A7X7PY94-F1
#
_entry.id   AF-A0A7X7PY94-F1
#
_cell.length_a   1.000
_cell.length_b   1.000
_cell.length_c   1.000
_cell.angle_alpha   90.00
_cell.angle_beta   90.00
_cell.angle_gamma   90.00
#
_symmetry.space_group_name_H-M   'P 1'
#
loop_
_entity.id
_entity.type
_entity.pdbx_description
1 polymer ?
#
loop_
_entity_poly.entity_id
_entity_poly.type
_entity_poly.pdbx_seq_one_letter_code
_entity_poly.pdbx_strand_id
1 'polypeptide(L)'
;MQPVVPLHERIKSVSERIRTRSTDSRRDYLERMDRARSAVVTRSALSCTNLAHGFAAMDGADKAKLREVRWPNLAIVSSYNDMLSAHRPLERYPELLKLAAREAGAV
;
A
#
# COMPACT_ATOMS: atom_id res chain seq x y z
N MET A 1 20.39 -20.38 -5.94
CA MET A 1 20.48 -19.00 -6.47
C MET A 1 19.85 -19.02 -7.85
N GLN A 2 18.68 -18.40 -8.05
CA GLN A 2 18.02 -18.39 -9.36
C GLN A 2 18.87 -17.58 -10.36
N PRO A 3 18.99 -18.03 -11.63
CA PRO A 3 19.74 -17.29 -12.63
C PRO A 3 19.07 -15.93 -12.86
N VAL A 4 19.85 -14.85 -12.74
CA VAL A 4 19.39 -13.51 -13.13
C VAL A 4 19.26 -13.50 -14.64
N VAL A 5 18.04 -13.62 -15.14
CA VAL A 5 17.75 -13.54 -16.57
C VAL A 5 18.09 -12.12 -17.03
N PRO A 6 18.87 -11.95 -18.10
CA PRO A 6 19.16 -10.63 -18.65
C PRO A 6 17.87 -9.88 -18.97
N LEU A 7 17.72 -8.67 -18.44
CA LEU A 7 16.54 -7.84 -18.68
C LEU A 7 16.49 -7.46 -20.16
N HIS A 8 15.34 -7.65 -20.81
CA HIS A 8 15.14 -7.27 -22.21
C HIS A 8 15.53 -5.78 -22.44
N GLU A 9 16.33 -5.50 -23.47
CA GLU A 9 16.95 -4.17 -23.70
C GLU A 9 15.95 -3.01 -23.69
N ARG A 10 14.77 -3.20 -24.30
CA ARG A 10 13.70 -2.19 -24.25
C ARG A 10 13.22 -1.89 -22.82
N ILE A 11 13.08 -2.91 -21.97
CA ILE A 11 12.66 -2.72 -20.57
C ILE A 11 13.76 -1.97 -19.82
N LYS A 12 15.02 -2.38 -19.99
CA LYS A 12 16.19 -1.70 -19.41
C LYS A 12 16.22 -0.22 -19.78
N SER A 13 16.12 0.10 -21.07
CA SER A 13 16.10 1.48 -21.57
C SER A 13 14.96 2.33 -20.97
N VAL A 14 13.75 1.76 -20.91
CA VAL A 14 12.59 2.45 -20.33
C VAL A 14 12.78 2.67 -18.82
N SER A 15 13.24 1.65 -18.09
CA SER A 15 13.53 1.74 -16.66
C SER A 15 14.56 2.81 -16.35
N GLU A 16 15.66 2.87 -17.10
CA GLU A 16 16.69 3.91 -16.92
C GLU A 16 16.13 5.30 -17.21
N ARG A 17 15.37 5.46 -18.29
CA ARG A 17 14.74 6.76 -18.61
C ARG A 17 13.80 7.23 -17.50
N ILE A 18 13.07 6.31 -16.87
CA ILE A 18 12.20 6.59 -15.72
C ILE A 18 13.04 6.95 -14.49
N ARG A 19 14.11 6.19 -14.18
CA ARG A 19 15.02 6.49 -13.06
C ARG A 19 15.59 7.90 -13.20
N THR A 20 16.19 8.22 -14.35
CA THR A 20 16.82 9.52 -14.59
C THR A 20 15.84 10.67 -14.45
N ARG A 21 14.68 10.61 -15.13
CA ARG A 21 13.67 11.69 -15.06
C ARG A 21 13.06 11.85 -13.67
N SER A 22 12.99 10.78 -12.89
CA SER A 22 12.36 10.80 -11.56
C SER A 22 13.36 11.00 -10.42
N THR A 23 14.63 11.32 -10.69
CA THR A 23 15.69 11.38 -9.66
C THR A 23 15.32 12.30 -8.50
N ASP A 24 14.96 13.55 -8.80
CA ASP A 24 14.66 14.54 -7.77
C ASP A 24 13.34 14.25 -7.04
N SER A 25 12.27 13.94 -7.79
CA SER A 25 10.97 13.63 -7.20
C SER A 25 10.99 12.35 -6.36
N ARG A 26 11.83 11.37 -6.74
CA ARG A 26 12.04 10.16 -5.95
C ARG A 26 12.79 10.46 -4.66
N ARG A 27 13.82 11.31 -4.69
CA ARG A 27 14.53 11.76 -3.49
C ARG A 27 13.57 12.47 -2.53
N ASP A 28 12.84 13.47 -3.01
CA ASP A 28 11.88 14.22 -2.20
C ASP A 28 10.81 13.32 -1.57
N TYR A 29 10.32 12.33 -2.34
CA TYR A 29 9.38 11.34 -1.83
C TYR A 29 9.99 10.50 -0.70
N LEU A 30 11.20 9.97 -0.89
CA LEU A 30 11.89 9.15 0.11
C LEU A 30 12.16 9.95 1.39
N GLU A 31 12.63 11.18 1.28
CA GLU A 31 12.84 12.06 2.44
C GLU A 31 11.54 12.38 3.20
N ARG A 32 10.41 12.51 2.48
CA ARG A 32 9.10 12.65 3.12
C ARG A 32 8.69 11.38 3.84
N MET A 33 8.93 10.21 3.25
CA MET A 33 8.63 8.92 3.89
C MET A 33 9.50 8.68 5.13
N ASP A 34 10.78 9.02 5.06
CA ASP A 34 11.69 8.93 6.21
C ASP A 34 11.26 9.87 7.34
N ARG A 35 10.83 11.10 7.02
CA ARG A 35 10.27 12.04 8.02
C ARG A 35 8.92 11.58 8.57
N ALA A 36 8.07 11.01 7.73
CA ALA A 36 6.76 10.49 8.12
C ALA A 36 6.86 9.17 8.89
N ARG A 37 8.04 8.55 8.94
CA ARG A 37 8.32 7.34 9.72
C ARG A 37 8.26 7.64 11.21
N SER A 38 7.05 7.68 11.75
CA SER A 38 6.80 7.75 13.18
C SER A 38 7.09 6.41 13.85
N ALA A 39 7.65 6.44 15.05
CA ALA A 39 7.77 5.25 15.92
C ALA A 39 6.42 4.78 16.48
N VAL A 40 5.37 5.58 16.30
CA VAL A 40 4.02 5.33 16.82
C VAL A 40 3.01 5.54 15.70
N VAL A 41 2.05 4.63 15.60
CA VAL A 41 0.87 4.74 14.75
C VAL A 41 0.11 6.07 14.96
N THR A 42 -0.09 6.85 13.90
CA THR A 42 -0.78 8.16 13.96
C THR A 42 -2.21 8.06 14.52
N ARG A 43 -2.85 6.88 14.43
CA ARG A 43 -4.21 6.66 14.92
C ARG A 43 -4.38 6.83 16.42
N SER A 44 -3.32 6.76 17.23
CA SER A 44 -3.42 7.03 18.67
C SER A 44 -3.90 8.45 18.99
N ALA A 45 -3.77 9.37 18.02
CA ALA A 45 -4.22 10.76 18.14
C ALA A 45 -5.65 10.99 17.58
N LEU A 46 -6.32 9.96 17.04
CA LEU A 46 -7.67 10.09 16.51
C LEU A 46 -8.72 9.99 17.62
N SER A 47 -9.81 10.74 17.46
CA SER A 47 -10.96 10.64 18.37
C SER A 47 -11.65 9.28 18.25
N CYS A 48 -12.34 8.86 19.32
CA CYS A 48 -13.07 7.59 19.37
C CYS A 48 -14.07 7.44 18.21
N THR A 49 -14.72 8.54 17.80
CA THR A 49 -15.66 8.56 16.67
C THR A 49 -14.97 8.21 15.36
N ASN A 50 -13.78 8.78 15.09
CA ASN A 50 -13.02 8.49 13.87
C ASN A 50 -12.52 7.04 13.85
N LEU A 51 -12.10 6.50 15.00
CA LEU A 51 -11.71 5.10 15.14
C LEU A 51 -12.90 4.15 14.94
N ALA A 52 -14.09 4.50 15.44
CA ALA A 52 -15.30 3.70 15.29
C ALA A 52 -15.69 3.56 13.81
N HIS A 53 -15.64 4.65 13.03
CA HIS A 53 -15.88 4.61 11.59
C HIS A 53 -14.83 3.77 10.85
N GLY A 54 -13.55 3.97 11.17
CA GLY A 54 -12.44 3.29 10.50
C GLY A 54 -12.49 1.76 10.59
N PHE A 55 -13.08 1.20 11.66
CA PHE A 55 -13.14 -0.26 11.88
C PHE A 55 -14.56 -0.83 11.79
N ALA A 56 -15.54 -0.04 11.35
CA ALA A 56 -16.96 -0.44 11.36
C ALA A 56 -17.22 -1.67 10.49
N ALA A 57 -16.62 -1.71 9.30
CA ALA A 57 -16.78 -2.77 8.30
C ALA A 57 -15.84 -3.97 8.49
N MET A 58 -15.01 -3.97 9.54
CA MET A 58 -14.01 -5.02 9.76
C MET A 58 -14.61 -6.21 10.52
N ASP A 59 -14.20 -7.42 10.15
CA ASP A 59 -14.57 -8.66 10.84
C ASP A 59 -13.97 -8.73 12.26
N GLY A 60 -14.42 -9.70 13.07
CA GLY A 60 -14.06 -9.75 14.49
C GLY A 60 -12.55 -9.83 14.79
N ALA A 61 -11.79 -10.53 13.94
CA ALA A 61 -10.35 -10.72 14.14
C ALA A 61 -9.56 -9.48 13.73
N ASP A 62 -9.86 -8.91 12.55
CA ASP A 62 -9.20 -7.70 12.06
C ASP A 62 -9.60 -6.47 12.91
N LYS A 63 -10.86 -6.40 13.36
CA LYS A 63 -11.33 -5.35 14.28
C LYS A 63 -10.65 -5.39 15.64
N ALA A 64 -10.34 -6.58 16.17
CA ALA A 64 -9.59 -6.72 17.42
C ALA A 64 -8.15 -6.19 17.27
N LYS A 65 -7.44 -6.61 16.21
CA LYS A 65 -6.09 -6.10 15.88
C LYS A 65 -6.07 -4.59 15.66
N LEU A 66 -7.08 -4.05 15.01
CA LEU A 66 -7.17 -2.61 14.75
C LEU A 66 -7.46 -1.78 16.02
N ARG A 67 -8.07 -2.38 17.04
CA ARG A 67 -8.20 -1.74 18.37
C ARG A 67 -6.87 -1.70 19.12
N GLU A 68 -5.96 -2.64 18.87
CA GLU A 68 -4.61 -2.57 19.42
C GLU A 68 -3.89 -1.37 18.83
N VAL A 69 -3.50 -0.39 19.63
CA VAL A 69 -2.99 0.88 19.10
C VAL A 69 -1.90 0.67 18.04
N ARG A 70 -0.99 -0.30 18.22
CA ARG A 70 0.23 -0.48 17.41
C ARG A 70 0.13 -1.31 16.12
N TRP A 71 -0.99 -1.97 15.83
CA TRP A 71 -1.06 -2.85 14.65
C TRP A 71 -1.06 -2.05 13.32
N PRO A 72 -0.25 -2.41 12.31
CA PRO A 72 -0.23 -1.73 11.01
C PRO A 72 -1.60 -1.80 10.31
N ASN A 73 -2.05 -0.66 9.78
CA ASN A 73 -3.32 -0.52 9.05
C ASN A 73 -3.05 0.00 7.63
N LEU A 74 -3.31 -0.81 6.60
CA LEU A 74 -3.01 -0.53 5.20
C LEU A 74 -4.29 -0.16 4.43
N ALA A 75 -4.38 1.10 4.01
CA ALA A 75 -5.46 1.53 3.13
C ALA A 75 -5.20 1.07 1.67
N ILE A 76 -6.19 0.44 1.06
CA ILE A 76 -6.18 0.07 -0.36
C ILE A 76 -7.15 0.99 -1.10
N VAL A 77 -6.60 1.84 -1.97
CA VAL A 77 -7.38 2.71 -2.87
C VAL A 77 -7.37 2.10 -4.26
N SER A 78 -8.56 1.73 -4.77
CA SER A 78 -8.72 1.12 -6.09
C SER A 78 -9.34 2.11 -7.06
N SER A 79 -8.83 2.15 -8.30
CA SER A 79 -9.47 2.85 -9.42
C SER A 79 -10.37 1.93 -10.24
N TYR A 80 -10.74 0.76 -9.71
CA TYR A 80 -11.67 -0.15 -10.39
C TYR A 80 -13.01 0.55 -10.66
N ASN A 81 -13.48 0.41 -11.90
CA ASN A 81 -14.75 0.92 -12.37
C ASN A 81 -15.34 -0.15 -13.30
N ASP A 82 -16.55 -0.59 -13.02
CA ASP A 82 -17.26 -1.65 -13.73
C ASP A 82 -17.76 -1.21 -15.12
N MET A 83 -17.92 0.09 -15.36
CA MET A 83 -18.34 0.66 -16.65
C MET A 83 -17.23 0.69 -17.72
N LEU A 84 -15.95 0.60 -17.32
CA LEU A 84 -14.80 0.70 -18.24
C LEU A 84 -14.09 -0.64 -18.37
N SER A 85 -14.13 -1.23 -19.57
CA SER A 85 -13.48 -2.53 -19.84
C SER A 85 -11.99 -2.55 -19.51
N ALA A 86 -11.29 -1.44 -19.73
CA ALA A 86 -9.87 -1.26 -19.39
C ALA A 86 -9.57 -1.44 -17.89
N HIS A 87 -10.57 -1.28 -17.02
CA HIS A 87 -10.42 -1.40 -15.57
C HIS A 87 -10.75 -2.80 -15.05
N ARG A 88 -11.35 -3.69 -15.86
CA ARG A 88 -11.60 -5.10 -15.47
C ARG A 88 -10.39 -5.81 -14.86
N PRO A 89 -9.14 -5.62 -15.32
CA PRO A 89 -7.98 -6.23 -14.68
C PRO A 89 -7.83 -5.88 -13.20
N LEU A 90 -8.30 -4.71 -12.77
CA LEU A 90 -8.14 -4.22 -11.39
C LEU A 90 -9.08 -4.88 -10.38
N GLU A 91 -10.17 -5.51 -10.84
CA GLU A 91 -11.25 -6.06 -10.00
C GLU A 91 -10.73 -6.94 -8.86
N ARG A 92 -9.76 -7.81 -9.15
CA ARG A 92 -9.27 -8.83 -8.21
C ARG A 92 -8.16 -8.35 -7.28
N TYR A 93 -7.51 -7.24 -7.61
CA TYR A 93 -6.34 -6.78 -6.86
C TYR A 93 -6.63 -6.38 -5.42
N PRO A 94 -7.75 -5.70 -5.08
CA PRO A 94 -8.04 -5.36 -3.69
C PRO A 94 -8.01 -6.57 -2.76
N GLU A 95 -8.60 -7.70 -3.16
CA GLU A 95 -8.60 -8.92 -2.33
C GLU A 95 -7.22 -9.58 -2.24
N LEU A 96 -6.47 -9.63 -3.34
CA LEU A 96 -5.10 -10.14 -3.34
C LEU A 96 -4.17 -9.29 -2.45
N LEU A 97 -4.33 -7.98 -2.48
CA LEU A 97 -3.55 -7.05 -1.66
C LEU A 97 -3.91 -7.18 -0.17
N LYS A 98 -5.19 -7.37 0.18
CA LYS A 98 -5.60 -7.66 1.57
C LYS A 98 -4.98 -8.96 2.09
N LEU A 99 -4.96 -10.01 1.27
CA LEU A 99 -4.33 -11.28 1.65
C LEU A 99 -2.84 -11.10 1.90
N ALA A 100 -2.12 -10.46 0.97
CA ALA A 100 -0.69 -10.20 1.12
C ALA A 100 -0.38 -9.30 2.34
N ALA A 101 -1.24 -8.31 2.62
CA ALA A 101 -1.11 -7.47 3.82
C ALA A 101 -1.22 -8.31 5.10
N ARG A 102 -2.21 -9.22 5.17
CA ARG A 102 -2.38 -10.13 6.31
C ARG A 102 -1.20 -11.06 6.50
N GLU A 103 -0.67 -11.63 5.41
CA GLU A 103 0.54 -12.46 5.43
C GLU A 103 1.77 -11.69 5.94
N ALA A 104 1.85 -10.39 5.64
CA ALA A 104 2.90 -9.49 6.11
C ALA A 104 2.65 -8.92 7.53
N GLY A 105 1.58 -9.35 8.23
CA GLY A 105 1.25 -8.89 9.57
C GLY A 105 0.60 -7.50 9.63
N ALA A 106 -0.07 -7.08 8.57
CA ALA A 106 -0.91 -5.88 8.53
C ALA A 106 -2.40 -6.24 8.44
N VAL A 107 -3.26 -5.26 8.69
CA VAL A 107 -4.70 -5.30 8.40
C VAL A 107 -5.02 -4.25 7.36
#